data_AF-A0A538GRK9-F1
#
_entry.id   AF-A0A538GRK9-F1
#
_cell.length_a   1.000
_cell.length_b   1.000
_cell.length_c   1.000
_cell.angle_alpha   90.00
_cell.angle_beta   90.00
_cell.angle_gamma   90.00
#
_symmetry.space_group_name_H-M   'P 1'
#
loop_
_entity.id
_entity.type
_entity.pdbx_description
1 polymer ?
#
loop_
_entity_poly.entity_id
_entity_poly.type
_entity_poly.pdbx_seq_one_letter_code
_entity_poly.pdbx_strand_id
1 'polypeptide(L)' 'MPNKRASVKNEKQYEKLKEKGMSKERAARISNSPGSSSRGGKKSGSNSSSRSNSKQGGTTAQKKAAGRKGGKASARKS' A
#
# COMPACT_ATOMS: atom_id res chain seq x y z
N MET A 1 27.00 3.38 -28.77
CA MET A 1 26.44 3.32 -27.40
C MET A 1 24.93 3.31 -27.49
N PRO A 2 24.25 2.25 -27.02
CA PRO A 2 23.27 2.55 -25.97
C PRO A 2 23.18 1.43 -24.91
N ASN A 3 23.93 1.60 -23.81
CA ASN A 3 23.62 0.98 -22.50
C ASN A 3 22.42 1.68 -21.85
N LYS A 4 21.36 1.89 -22.63
CA LYS A 4 20.08 2.41 -22.14
C LYS A 4 19.36 1.21 -21.55
N ARG A 5 19.04 1.24 -20.26
CA ARG A 5 18.54 0.06 -19.53
C ARG A 5 17.33 -0.50 -20.28
N ALA A 6 17.49 -1.67 -20.90
CA ALA A 6 16.62 -2.17 -21.96
C ALA A 6 15.14 -2.34 -21.59
N SER A 7 14.81 -2.21 -20.30
CA SER A 7 13.46 -2.44 -19.78
C SER A 7 12.79 -1.21 -19.15
N VAL A 8 13.48 -0.08 -18.95
CA VAL A 8 12.91 1.08 -18.23
C VAL A 8 12.43 2.16 -19.19
N LYS A 9 11.11 2.32 -19.28
CA LYS A 9 10.44 3.29 -20.18
C LYS A 9 10.64 4.75 -19.76
N ASN A 10 10.78 5.02 -18.46
CA ASN A 10 10.97 6.38 -17.92
C ASN A 10 12.20 6.45 -16.99
N GLU A 11 13.37 6.70 -17.58
CA GLU A 11 14.65 6.72 -16.88
C GLU A 11 14.76 7.87 -15.86
N LYS A 12 14.24 9.06 -16.21
CA LYS A 12 14.24 10.22 -15.30
C LYS A 12 13.45 9.96 -14.03
N GLN A 13 12.29 9.30 -14.16
CA GLN A 13 11.50 8.91 -13.00
C GLN A 13 12.16 7.81 -12.19
N TYR A 14 12.79 6.83 -12.84
CA TYR A 14 13.52 5.75 -12.18
C TYR A 14 14.66 6.27 -11.29
N GLU A 15 15.51 7.18 -11.81
CA GLU A 15 16.60 7.74 -11.01
C GLU A 15 16.09 8.56 -9.83
N LYS A 16 15.08 9.41 -10.04
CA LYS A 16 14.43 10.15 -8.95
C LYS A 16 13.85 9.24 -7.87
N LEU A 17 13.32 8.07 -8.24
CA LEU A 17 12.80 7.10 -7.27
C LEU A 17 13.92 6.39 -6.52
N LYS A 18 15.05 6.12 -7.17
CA LYS A 18 16.26 5.57 -6.53
C LYS A 18 16.91 6.55 -5.58
N GLU A 19 17.03 7.82 -5.96
CA GLU A 19 17.53 8.90 -5.10
C GLU A 19 16.67 9.04 -3.83
N LYS A 20 15.36 8.82 -3.97
CA LYS A 20 14.41 8.74 -2.84
C LYS A 20 14.54 7.46 -1.99
N GLY A 21 15.50 6.59 -2.27
CA GLY A 21 15.72 5.34 -1.53
C GLY A 21 14.82 4.17 -1.93
N MET A 22 14.10 4.23 -3.06
CA MET A 22 13.34 3.05 -3.52
C MET A 22 14.26 1.97 -4.08
N SER A 23 13.86 0.71 -3.89
CA SER A 23 14.52 -0.43 -4.52
C SER A 23 14.47 -0.32 -6.05
N LYS A 24 15.52 -0.83 -6.71
CA LYS A 24 15.63 -0.86 -8.18
C LYS A 24 14.37 -1.44 -8.83
N GLU A 25 13.86 -2.54 -8.28
CA GLU A 25 12.69 -3.22 -8.82
C GLU A 25 11.40 -2.39 -8.68
N ARG A 26 11.18 -1.76 -7.52
CA ARG A 26 10.00 -0.90 -7.30
C ARG A 26 10.07 0.35 -8.18
N ALA A 27 11.24 0.96 -8.32
CA ALA A 27 11.45 2.09 -9.21
C ALA A 27 11.18 1.71 -10.67
N ALA A 28 11.66 0.54 -11.14
CA ALA A 28 11.42 0.03 -12.49
C ALA A 28 9.93 -0.20 -12.76
N ARG A 29 9.19 -0.83 -11.82
CA ARG A 29 7.74 -1.05 -11.97
C ARG A 29 6.96 0.26 -12.07
N ILE A 30 7.30 1.27 -11.24
CA ILE A 30 6.62 2.58 -11.25
C ILE A 30 6.91 3.35 -12.54
N SER A 31 8.16 3.33 -13.01
CA SER A 31 8.59 4.00 -14.25
C SER A 31 8.08 3.32 -15.53
N ASN A 32 7.78 2.03 -15.48
CA ASN A 32 7.19 1.27 -16.58
C ASN A 32 5.66 1.29 -16.63
N SER A 33 5.01 1.71 -15.54
CA SER A 33 3.55 1.70 -15.40
C SER A 33 2.96 3.08 -15.72
N PRO A 34 2.20 3.23 -16.82
CA PRO A 34 1.53 4.49 -17.15
C PRO A 34 0.49 4.83 -16.06
N GLY A 35 0.48 6.08 -15.61
CA GLY A 35 -0.42 6.55 -14.54
C GLY A 35 0.00 6.16 -13.13
N SER A 36 1.22 5.67 -12.91
CA SER A 36 1.72 5.35 -11.57
C SER A 36 1.68 6.55 -10.60
N SER A 37 1.96 7.75 -11.12
CA SER A 37 1.87 9.01 -10.36
C SER A 37 0.44 9.36 -9.93
N SER A 38 -0.59 8.95 -10.68
CA SER A 38 -2.00 9.27 -10.37
C SER A 38 -2.70 8.16 -9.56
N ARG A 39 -2.23 6.91 -9.67
CA ARG A 39 -2.75 5.76 -8.90
C ARG A 39 -2.18 5.68 -7.48
N GLY A 40 -0.92 6.08 -7.27
CA GLY A 40 -0.20 5.86 -6.02
C GLY A 40 -0.65 6.70 -4.81
N GLY A 41 -1.38 7.81 -5.00
CA GLY A 41 -1.77 8.73 -3.92
C GLY A 41 -3.24 8.67 -3.50
N LYS A 42 -4.11 7.99 -4.25
CA LYS A 42 -5.55 7.99 -3.95
C LYS A 42 -5.91 7.17 -2.70
N LYS A 43 -5.06 6.20 -2.31
CA LYS A 43 -5.37 5.30 -1.18
C LYS A 43 -4.91 5.83 0.18
N SER A 44 -4.06 6.85 0.22
CA SER A 44 -3.51 7.41 1.48
C SER A 44 -4.47 8.35 2.22
N GLY A 45 -5.61 8.72 1.62
CA GLY A 45 -6.60 9.61 2.25
C GLY A 45 -8.07 9.16 2.13
N SER A 46 -8.37 8.14 1.32
CA SER A 46 -9.72 7.61 1.25
C SER A 46 -9.97 6.68 2.42
N ASN A 47 -10.63 7.22 3.44
CA ASN A 47 -11.47 6.49 4.39
C ASN A 47 -12.38 5.55 3.56
N SER A 48 -11.90 4.33 3.29
CA SER A 48 -12.59 3.39 2.41
C SER A 48 -13.75 2.80 3.18
N SER A 49 -14.80 3.59 3.33
CA SER A 49 -16.17 3.12 3.48
C SER A 49 -16.65 2.52 2.16
N SER A 50 -15.83 1.68 1.52
CA SER A 50 -16.38 0.71 0.58
C SER A 50 -17.01 -0.34 1.45
N ARG A 51 -18.32 -0.19 1.63
CA ARG A 51 -19.26 -1.25 2.03
C ARG A 51 -19.02 -2.46 1.12
N SER A 52 -17.99 -3.25 1.41
CA SER A 52 -17.80 -4.56 0.82
C SER A 52 -18.42 -5.53 1.80
N ASN A 53 -19.55 -6.08 1.39
CA ASN A 53 -20.31 -7.11 2.04
C ASN A 53 -19.52 -8.44 2.01
N SER A 54 -18.27 -8.42 2.47
CA SER A 54 -17.45 -9.61 2.62
C SER A 54 -17.68 -10.16 4.02
N LYS A 55 -17.95 -11.46 4.12
CA LYS A 55 -18.25 -12.20 5.35
C LYS A 55 -17.14 -12.13 6.43
N GLN A 56 -16.06 -11.39 6.19
CA GLN A 56 -15.00 -11.09 7.14
C GLN A 56 -14.92 -9.57 7.39
N GLY A 57 -15.87 -9.05 8.16
CA GLY A 57 -15.92 -7.64 8.53
C GLY A 57 -14.69 -7.17 9.34
N GLY A 58 -14.29 -5.93 9.10
CA GLY A 58 -13.40 -5.14 9.96
C GLY A 58 -11.90 -5.28 9.69
N THR A 59 -11.17 -4.19 9.90
CA THR A 59 -9.71 -4.15 9.86
C THR A 59 -9.10 -4.96 11.01
N THR A 60 -7.85 -5.41 10.85
CA THR A 60 -7.11 -6.10 11.93
C THR A 60 -7.05 -5.28 13.22
N ALA A 61 -6.96 -3.96 13.12
CA ALA A 61 -6.98 -3.06 14.27
C ALA A 61 -8.33 -3.09 15.00
N GLN A 62 -9.45 -3.06 14.25
CA GLN A 62 -10.79 -3.18 14.80
C GLN A 62 -11.00 -4.52 15.49
N LYS A 63 -10.55 -5.63 14.88
CA LYS A 63 -10.61 -6.97 15.49
C LYS A 63 -9.77 -7.07 16.75
N LYS A 64 -8.56 -6.51 16.76
CA LYS A 64 -7.69 -6.47 17.94
C LYS A 64 -8.31 -5.64 19.06
N ALA A 65 -8.89 -4.49 18.76
CA ALA A 65 -9.59 -3.66 19.74
C ALA A 65 -10.83 -4.37 20.32
N ALA A 66 -11.63 -5.02 19.46
CA ALA A 66 -12.78 -5.80 19.87
C ALA A 66 -12.38 -6.99 20.76
N GLY A 67 -11.35 -7.75 20.39
CA GLY A 67 -10.83 -8.86 21.20
C GLY A 67 -10.33 -8.39 22.58
N ARG A 68 -9.67 -7.22 22.66
CA ARG A 68 -9.27 -6.62 23.94
C ARG A 68 -10.46 -6.22 24.82
N LYS A 69 -11.55 -5.72 24.23
CA LYS A 69 -12.78 -5.36 24.95
C LYS A 69 -13.57 -6.60 25.40
N GLY A 70 -13.79 -7.55 24.51
CA GLY A 70 -14.49 -8.81 24.81
C GLY A 70 -13.74 -9.68 25.80
N GLY A 71 -12.42 -9.79 25.65
CA GLY A 71 -11.56 -10.50 26.59
C GLY A 71 -11.54 -9.86 27.99
N LYS A 72 -11.49 -8.52 28.08
CA LYS A 72 -11.62 -7.81 29.37
C LYS A 72 -12.99 -8.02 30.03
N ALA A 73 -14.07 -8.06 29.25
CA ALA A 73 -15.41 -8.30 29.79
C ALA A 73 -15.56 -9.75 30.30
N SER A 74 -15.03 -10.73 29.57
CA SER A 74 -15.03 -12.14 29.97
C SER A 74 -14.15 -12.40 31.20
N ALA A 75 -12.97 -11.78 31.28
CA ALA A 75 -12.05 -11.91 32.41
C ALA A 75 -12.54 -11.22 33.70
N ARG A 76 -13.54 -10.33 33.60
CA ARG A 76 -14.19 -9.69 34.76
C ARG A 76 -15.35 -10.51 35.33
N LYS A 77 -15.76 -11.59 34.65
CA LYS A 77 -16.91 -12.43 35.01
C LYS A 77 -16.51 -13.79 35.60
N SER A 78 -15.21 -14.00 35.84
CA SER A 78 -14.64 -15.12 36.60
C SER A 78 -14.27 -14.69 38.01
#